data_AF-A0A1G6DIA0-F1
#
_entry.id   AF-A0A1G6DIA0-F1
#
_cell.length_a   1.000
_cell.length_b   1.000
_cell.length_c   1.000
_cell.angle_alpha   90.00
_cell.angle_beta   90.00
_cell.angle_gamma   90.00
#
_symmetry.space_group_name_H-M   'P 1'
#
loop_
_entity.id
_entity.type
_entity.pdbx_description
1 polymer ?
#
loop_
_entity_poly.entity_id
_entity_poly.type
_entity_poly.pdbx_seq_one_letter_code
_entity_poly.pdbx_strand_id
1 'polypeptide(L)'
;MTKPHEFENWLTAAAAEVKPAPVPDWNRAATFEPSVRHHQPWWQRPWLPMTSLLASACAIFLVVAQMQITSTAQGWTIQFGQSSAAQLDALVAAEVSAIKQELRTEMMMVNEKYVESMLALNRAERAAELEELVQYISLLREDDQIYFASQLQQYAEDWIYHVELLNQLEQE
;
A
#
# COMPACT_ATOMS: atom_id res chain seq x y z
N MET A 1 62.89 89.29 47.17
CA MET A 1 62.20 88.20 46.44
C MET A 1 62.65 86.88 47.07
N THR A 2 61.87 86.30 47.99
CA THR A 2 62.21 85.10 48.78
C THR A 2 61.01 84.14 48.90
N LYS A 3 60.26 83.96 47.81
CA LYS A 3 59.04 83.12 47.79
C LYS A 3 59.20 81.65 47.38
N PRO A 4 60.30 81.14 46.77
CA PRO A 4 60.30 79.76 46.28
C PRO A 4 60.43 78.72 47.40
N HIS A 5 61.22 79.00 48.45
CA HIS A 5 61.48 78.03 49.52
C HIS A 5 60.29 77.80 50.45
N GLU A 6 59.39 78.78 50.62
CA GLU A 6 58.17 78.59 51.42
C GLU A 6 57.20 77.63 50.74
N PHE A 7 57.11 77.67 49.41
CA PHE A 7 56.24 76.79 48.64
C PHE A 7 56.73 75.33 48.65
N GLU A 8 58.04 75.11 48.51
CA GLU A 8 58.64 73.78 48.58
C GLU A 8 58.45 73.15 49.98
N ASN A 9 58.65 73.95 51.03
CA ASN A 9 58.43 73.50 52.40
C ASN A 9 56.95 73.20 52.68
N TRP A 10 56.03 73.99 52.13
CA TRP A 10 54.60 73.72 52.23
C TRP A 10 54.21 72.43 51.49
N LEU A 11 54.74 72.19 50.28
CA LEU A 11 54.46 70.96 49.52
C LEU A 11 54.93 69.70 50.23
N THR A 12 56.13 69.74 50.81
CA THR A 12 56.67 68.59 51.55
C THR A 12 55.88 68.32 52.82
N ALA A 13 55.45 69.36 53.55
CA ALA A 13 54.57 69.23 54.70
C ALA A 13 53.19 68.67 54.32
N ALA A 14 52.58 69.20 53.25
CA ALA A 14 51.29 68.74 52.76
C ALA A 14 51.33 67.29 52.27
N ALA A 15 52.41 66.87 51.60
CA ALA A 15 52.60 65.49 51.16
C ALA A 15 52.79 64.52 52.34
N ALA A 16 53.47 64.95 53.40
CA ALA A 16 53.70 64.13 54.60
C ALA A 16 52.41 63.89 55.41
N GLU A 17 51.42 64.77 55.29
CA GLU A 17 50.14 64.67 56.02
C GLU A 17 49.13 63.72 55.33
N VAL A 18 49.31 63.41 54.05
CA VAL A 18 48.42 62.50 53.32
C VAL A 18 48.70 61.05 53.70
N LYS A 19 47.92 60.54 54.65
CA LYS A 19 47.85 59.10 54.93
C LYS A 19 46.96 58.42 53.88
N PRO A 20 47.36 57.26 53.31
CA PRO A 20 46.50 56.51 52.42
C PRO A 20 45.27 56.01 53.19
N ALA A 21 44.09 56.40 52.74
CA ALA A 21 42.84 55.83 53.24
C ALA A 21 42.75 54.35 52.84
N PRO A 22 42.24 53.46 53.71
CA PRO A 22 42.07 52.06 53.37
C PRO A 22 41.07 51.93 52.21
N VAL A 23 41.53 51.38 51.09
CA VAL A 23 40.68 51.14 49.92
C VAL A 23 39.81 49.90 50.19
N PRO A 24 38.50 49.92 49.88
CA PRO A 24 37.64 48.75 50.04
C PRO A 24 38.11 47.58 49.17
N ASP A 25 37.96 46.34 49.66
CA ASP A 25 38.25 45.13 48.90
C ASP A 25 37.24 44.92 47.77
N TRP A 26 37.46 45.60 46.65
CA TRP A 26 36.69 45.38 45.43
C TRP A 26 37.10 44.06 44.79
N ASN A 27 36.16 43.12 44.67
CA ASN A 27 36.37 41.87 43.95
C ASN A 27 36.29 42.10 42.43
N ARG A 28 37.44 42.18 41.76
CA ARG A 28 37.53 42.41 40.30
C ARG A 28 36.98 41.24 39.47
N ALA A 29 36.95 40.02 40.01
CA ALA A 29 36.42 38.85 39.31
C ALA A 29 34.91 38.95 39.10
N ALA A 30 34.20 39.61 40.01
CA ALA A 30 32.75 39.81 39.92
C ALA A 30 32.33 40.81 38.82
N THR A 31 33.27 41.54 38.20
CA THR A 31 32.94 42.54 37.17
C THR A 31 32.83 41.94 35.77
N PHE A 32 33.53 40.83 35.49
CA PHE A 32 33.63 40.25 34.15
C PHE A 32 33.06 38.85 34.02
N GLU A 33 32.76 38.18 35.14
CA GLU A 33 32.01 36.93 35.10
C GLU A 33 30.51 37.27 35.02
N PRO A 34 29.81 36.92 33.92
CA PRO A 34 28.37 37.04 33.89
C PRO A 34 27.81 36.17 35.01
N SER A 35 27.17 36.81 35.99
CA SER A 35 26.48 36.11 37.06
C SER A 35 25.54 35.07 36.47
N VAL A 36 25.70 33.85 36.96
CA VAL A 36 25.05 32.64 36.48
C VAL A 36 23.52 32.82 36.43
N ARG A 37 22.94 32.60 35.25
CA ARG A 37 21.51 32.36 34.93
C ARG A 37 20.53 33.49 35.28
N HIS A 38 20.39 34.44 34.36
CA HIS A 38 19.08 35.04 34.13
C HIS A 38 18.23 34.06 33.31
N HIS A 39 17.05 33.69 33.82
CA HIS A 39 16.01 33.01 33.04
C HIS A 39 15.64 33.92 31.86
N GLN A 40 16.11 33.60 30.67
CA GLN A 40 15.77 34.37 29.48
C GLN A 40 14.25 34.32 29.26
N PRO A 41 13.59 35.46 29.02
CA PRO A 41 12.18 35.49 28.72
C PRO A 41 11.89 34.67 27.46
N TRP A 42 10.68 34.10 27.35
CA TRP A 42 10.31 33.17 26.28
C TRP A 42 10.54 33.73 24.87
N TRP A 43 10.48 35.06 24.71
CA TRP A 43 10.70 35.78 23.46
C TRP A 43 12.18 35.94 23.08
N GLN A 44 13.12 35.75 24.01
CA GLN A 44 14.57 35.77 23.75
C GLN A 44 15.15 34.38 23.52
N ARG A 45 14.30 33.34 23.52
CA ARG A 45 14.75 31.98 23.27
C ARG A 45 15.29 31.87 21.84
N PRO A 46 16.43 31.20 21.63
CA PRO A 46 17.11 31.11 20.33
C PRO A 46 16.29 30.38 19.26
N TRP A 47 15.17 29.74 19.61
CA TRP A 47 14.28 29.09 18.64
C TRP A 47 13.46 30.07 17.81
N LEU A 48 13.14 31.27 18.32
CA LEU A 48 12.38 32.28 17.57
C LEU A 48 13.09 32.75 16.29
N PRO A 49 14.36 33.18 16.31
CA PRO A 49 15.08 33.52 15.08
C PRO A 49 15.27 32.31 14.15
N MET A 50 15.34 31.10 14.69
CA MET A 50 15.36 29.88 13.88
C MET A 50 14.03 29.67 13.14
N THR A 51 12.89 29.89 13.80
CA THR A 51 11.58 29.75 13.17
C THR A 51 11.33 30.80 12.09
N SER A 52 11.80 32.04 12.27
CA SER A 52 11.66 33.07 11.24
C SER A 52 12.53 32.78 10.02
N LEU A 53 13.73 32.20 10.22
CA LEU A 53 14.60 31.77 9.14
C LEU A 53 14.01 30.56 8.38
N LEU A 54 13.45 29.58 9.09
CA LEU A 54 12.75 28.46 8.46
C LEU A 54 11.52 28.94 7.68
N ALA A 55 10.76 29.87 8.25
CA ALA A 55 9.59 30.44 7.58
C ALA A 55 9.98 31.20 6.31
N SER A 56 11.08 31.98 6.33
CA SER A 56 11.55 32.70 5.14
C SER A 56 12.11 31.75 4.08
N ALA A 57 12.88 30.73 4.48
CA ALA A 57 13.35 29.69 3.56
C ALA A 57 12.19 28.93 2.91
N CYS A 58 11.16 28.59 3.70
CA CYS A 58 9.95 27.93 3.21
C CYS A 58 9.16 28.83 2.25
N ALA A 59 9.02 30.12 2.57
CA ALA A 59 8.34 31.08 1.69
C ALA A 59 9.06 31.23 0.34
N ILE A 60 10.39 31.32 0.34
CA ILE A 60 11.19 31.35 -0.89
C ILE A 60 10.99 30.07 -1.69
N PHE A 61 11.00 28.91 -1.02
CA PHE A 61 10.78 27.62 -1.67
C PHE A 61 9.39 27.55 -2.34
N LEU A 62 8.34 27.99 -1.67
CA LEU A 62 6.97 28.00 -2.22
C LEU A 62 6.85 28.90 -3.46
N VAL A 63 7.52 30.06 -3.44
CA VAL A 63 7.55 31.00 -4.58
C VAL A 63 8.29 30.41 -5.77
N VAL A 64 9.46 29.80 -5.54
CA VAL A 64 10.26 29.17 -6.61
C VAL A 64 9.56 27.95 -7.18
N ALA A 65 8.91 27.15 -6.33
CA ALA A 65 8.12 25.99 -6.75
C ALA A 65 6.81 26.35 -7.47
N GLN A 66 6.42 27.63 -7.50
CA GLN A 66 5.11 28.11 -7.97
C GLN A 66 3.96 27.23 -7.45
N MET A 67 3.99 26.88 -6.17
CA MET A 67 3.01 25.98 -5.59
C MET A 67 1.66 26.69 -5.46
N GLN A 68 0.63 26.17 -6.11
CA GLN A 68 -0.75 26.66 -5.98
C GLN A 68 -1.57 25.64 -5.20
N ILE A 69 -2.10 26.06 -4.05
CA ILE A 69 -3.03 25.27 -3.24
C ILE A 69 -4.43 25.75 -3.59
N THR A 70 -5.21 24.91 -4.27
CA THR A 70 -6.60 25.20 -4.57
C THR A 70 -7.49 24.26 -3.76
N SER A 71 -8.46 24.85 -3.07
CA SER A 71 -9.48 24.12 -2.34
C SER A 71 -10.68 23.92 -3.26
N THR A 72 -10.95 22.67 -3.63
CA THR A 72 -12.10 22.27 -4.45
C THR A 72 -13.09 21.46 -3.61
N ALA A 73 -14.35 21.37 -4.04
CA ALA A 73 -15.39 20.63 -3.31
C ALA A 73 -15.07 19.14 -3.09
N GLN A 74 -14.17 18.56 -3.90
CA GLN A 74 -13.70 17.18 -3.81
C GLN A 74 -12.41 16.99 -2.98
N GLY A 75 -11.80 18.06 -2.47
CA GLY A 75 -10.59 17.98 -1.64
C GLY A 75 -9.57 19.08 -1.94
N TRP A 76 -8.40 18.93 -1.29
CA TRP A 76 -7.26 19.82 -1.42
C TRP A 76 -6.37 19.35 -2.57
N THR A 77 -6.13 20.19 -3.58
CA THR A 77 -5.21 19.87 -4.65
C THR A 77 -3.98 20.77 -4.57
N ILE A 78 -2.81 20.15 -4.66
CA ILE A 78 -1.52 20.85 -4.68
C ILE A 78 -1.00 20.74 -6.11
N GLN A 79 -0.92 21.88 -6.79
CA GLN A 79 -0.38 21.96 -8.15
C GLN A 79 1.05 22.53 -8.09
N PHE A 80 1.97 21.89 -8.80
CA PHE A 80 3.39 22.27 -8.85
C PHE A 80 3.74 22.73 -10.27
N GLY A 81 4.16 23.99 -10.42
CA GLY A 81 4.56 24.56 -11.71
C GLY A 81 3.38 24.97 -12.62
N GLN A 82 3.71 25.49 -13.81
CA GLN A 82 2.72 25.96 -14.80
C GLN A 82 2.08 24.84 -15.65
N SER A 83 2.04 23.61 -15.15
CA SER A 83 1.22 22.59 -15.80
C SER A 83 -0.24 22.99 -15.63
N SER A 84 -0.85 23.50 -16.72
CA SER A 84 -2.25 23.91 -16.71
C SER A 84 -3.14 22.75 -16.25
N ALA A 85 -4.18 23.04 -15.47
CA ALA A 85 -5.17 22.03 -15.06
C ALA A 85 -5.70 21.21 -16.24
N ALA A 86 -5.84 21.83 -17.41
CA ALA A 86 -6.24 21.18 -18.66
C ALA A 86 -5.25 20.11 -19.15
N GLN A 87 -3.95 20.28 -18.92
CA GLN A 87 -2.92 19.32 -19.33
C GLN A 87 -2.89 18.11 -18.38
N LEU A 88 -3.17 18.33 -17.10
CA LEU A 88 -3.34 17.27 -16.12
C LEU A 88 -4.61 16.44 -16.40
N ASP A 89 -5.72 17.12 -16.68
CA ASP A 89 -6.98 16.45 -17.05
C ASP A 89 -6.84 15.66 -18.35
N ALA A 90 -6.11 16.19 -19.35
CA ALA A 90 -5.82 15.48 -20.59
C ALA A 90 -4.98 14.21 -20.35
N LEU A 91 -3.98 14.29 -19.47
CA LEU A 91 -3.14 13.14 -19.13
C LEU A 91 -3.94 12.07 -18.37
N VAL A 92 -4.77 12.48 -17.41
CA VAL A 92 -5.66 11.57 -16.67
C VAL A 92 -6.69 10.96 -17.60
N ALA A 93 -7.29 11.73 -18.53
CA ALA A 93 -8.23 11.22 -19.50
C ALA A 93 -7.58 10.20 -20.46
N ALA A 94 -6.34 10.46 -20.88
CA ALA A 94 -5.57 9.53 -21.71
C ALA A 94 -5.31 8.21 -20.98
N GLU A 95 -4.85 8.27 -19.73
CA GLU A 95 -4.58 7.09 -18.90
C GLU A 95 -5.85 6.27 -18.65
N VAL A 96 -6.95 6.94 -18.28
CA VAL A 96 -8.25 6.28 -18.07
C VAL A 96 -8.76 5.65 -19.36
N SER A 97 -8.50 6.25 -20.52
CA SER A 97 -8.90 5.68 -21.80
C SER A 97 -8.08 4.42 -22.14
N ALA A 98 -6.79 4.42 -21.85
CA ALA A 98 -5.91 3.26 -22.03
C ALA A 98 -6.34 2.10 -21.14
N ILE A 99 -6.56 2.35 -19.84
CA ILE A 99 -7.03 1.35 -18.87
C ILE A 99 -8.37 0.74 -19.32
N LYS A 100 -9.31 1.58 -19.80
CA LYS A 100 -10.59 1.08 -20.30
C LYS A 100 -10.45 0.18 -21.53
N GLN A 101 -9.50 0.49 -22.40
CA GLN A 101 -9.25 -0.31 -23.61
C GLN A 101 -8.58 -1.64 -23.28
N GLU A 102 -7.62 -1.63 -22.35
CA GLU A 102 -6.98 -2.83 -21.82
C GLU A 102 -8.01 -3.75 -21.14
N LEU A 103 -8.85 -3.20 -20.26
CA LEU A 103 -9.89 -3.95 -19.56
C LEU A 103 -10.89 -4.63 -20.52
N ARG A 104 -11.29 -3.93 -21.60
CA ARG A 104 -12.17 -4.51 -22.63
C ARG A 104 -11.51 -5.69 -23.34
N THR A 105 -10.23 -5.56 -23.66
CA THR A 105 -9.45 -6.60 -24.35
C THR A 105 -9.26 -7.82 -23.44
N GLU A 106 -8.93 -7.58 -22.17
CA GLU A 106 -8.77 -8.63 -21.17
C GLU A 106 -10.09 -9.38 -20.92
N MET A 107 -11.20 -8.67 -20.77
CA MET A 107 -12.52 -9.31 -20.62
C MET A 107 -12.90 -10.16 -21.83
N MET A 108 -12.59 -9.70 -23.05
CA MET A 108 -12.85 -10.48 -24.26
C MET A 108 -12.04 -11.78 -24.27
N MET A 109 -10.73 -11.72 -23.94
CA MET A 109 -9.87 -12.91 -23.87
C MET A 109 -10.30 -13.88 -22.77
N VAL A 110 -10.70 -13.37 -21.60
CA VAL A 110 -11.17 -14.22 -20.50
C VAL A 110 -12.46 -14.94 -20.90
N ASN A 111 -13.40 -14.24 -21.54
CA ASN A 111 -14.65 -14.85 -21.99
C ASN A 111 -14.41 -15.91 -23.09
N GLU A 112 -13.50 -15.64 -24.01
CA GLU A 112 -13.11 -16.60 -25.05
C GLU A 112 -12.53 -17.88 -24.45
N LYS A 113 -11.54 -17.75 -23.54
CA LYS A 113 -10.93 -18.89 -22.85
C LYS A 113 -11.95 -19.67 -22.02
N TYR A 114 -12.86 -18.98 -21.35
CA TYR A 114 -13.92 -19.61 -20.59
C TYR A 114 -14.83 -20.45 -21.48
N VAL A 115 -15.33 -19.88 -22.58
CA VAL A 115 -16.18 -20.61 -23.54
C VAL A 115 -15.43 -21.79 -24.14
N GLU A 116 -14.16 -21.61 -24.54
CA GLU A 116 -13.34 -22.70 -25.06
C GLU A 116 -13.20 -23.85 -24.05
N SER A 117 -12.86 -23.52 -22.79
CA SER A 117 -12.75 -24.54 -21.74
C SER A 117 -14.07 -25.25 -21.46
N MET A 118 -15.19 -24.54 -21.47
CA MET A 118 -16.52 -25.14 -21.30
C MET A 118 -16.89 -26.07 -22.46
N LEU A 119 -16.59 -25.66 -23.69
CA LEU A 119 -16.84 -26.50 -24.87
C LEU A 119 -15.95 -27.74 -24.87
N ALA A 120 -14.68 -27.60 -24.48
CA ALA A 120 -13.76 -28.74 -24.35
C ALA A 120 -14.24 -29.72 -23.26
N LEU A 121 -14.62 -29.19 -22.09
CA LEU A 121 -15.17 -29.99 -21.00
C LEU A 121 -16.44 -30.72 -21.43
N ASN A 122 -17.38 -30.02 -22.07
CA ASN A 122 -18.64 -30.63 -22.51
C ASN A 122 -18.43 -31.70 -23.58
N ARG A 123 -17.45 -31.54 -24.47
CA ARG A 123 -17.09 -32.58 -25.44
C ARG A 123 -16.49 -33.80 -24.75
N ALA A 124 -15.62 -33.60 -23.76
CA ALA A 124 -15.01 -34.68 -23.00
C ALA A 124 -16.05 -35.45 -22.17
N GLU A 125 -16.95 -34.74 -21.48
CA GLU A 125 -18.05 -35.31 -20.70
C GLU A 125 -18.98 -36.12 -21.61
N ARG A 126 -19.43 -35.59 -22.74
CA ARG A 126 -20.27 -36.35 -23.69
C ARG A 126 -19.56 -37.58 -24.25
N ALA A 127 -18.25 -37.53 -24.48
CA ALA A 127 -17.51 -38.69 -24.95
C ALA A 127 -17.47 -39.79 -23.87
N ALA A 128 -17.23 -39.41 -22.61
CA ALA A 128 -17.25 -40.33 -21.47
C ALA A 128 -18.66 -40.90 -21.23
N GLU A 129 -19.70 -40.08 -21.30
CA GLU A 129 -21.10 -40.52 -21.19
C GLU A 129 -21.47 -41.51 -22.30
N LEU A 130 -21.06 -41.25 -23.55
CA LEU A 130 -21.31 -42.17 -24.66
C LEU A 130 -20.57 -43.50 -24.49
N GLU A 131 -19.34 -43.46 -23.98
CA GLU A 131 -18.60 -44.67 -23.67
C GLU A 131 -19.31 -45.50 -22.59
N GLU A 132 -19.78 -44.86 -21.52
CA GLU A 132 -20.57 -45.51 -20.48
C GLU A 132 -21.86 -46.12 -21.04
N LEU A 133 -22.59 -45.38 -21.89
CA LEU A 133 -23.81 -45.89 -22.53
C LEU A 133 -23.53 -47.11 -23.41
N VAL A 134 -22.43 -47.12 -24.16
CA VAL A 134 -22.05 -48.28 -24.99
C VAL A 134 -21.72 -49.49 -24.12
N GLN A 135 -20.97 -49.30 -23.04
CA GLN A 135 -20.67 -50.38 -22.09
C GLN A 135 -21.95 -50.93 -21.45
N TYR A 136 -22.87 -50.05 -21.03
CA TYR A 136 -24.15 -50.44 -20.47
C TYR A 136 -24.99 -51.27 -21.46
N ILE A 137 -25.10 -50.83 -22.71
CA ILE A 137 -25.82 -51.59 -23.76
C ILE A 137 -25.16 -52.95 -24.01
N SER A 138 -23.83 -53.03 -23.97
CA SER A 138 -23.11 -54.30 -24.14
C SER A 138 -23.46 -55.29 -23.02
N LEU A 139 -23.45 -54.82 -21.77
CA LEU A 139 -23.82 -55.64 -20.61
C LEU A 139 -25.27 -56.11 -20.70
N LEU A 140 -26.19 -55.22 -21.06
CA LEU A 140 -27.59 -55.57 -21.24
C LEU A 140 -27.77 -56.63 -22.33
N ARG A 141 -27.07 -56.48 -23.46
CA ARG A 141 -27.15 -57.41 -24.58
C ARG A 141 -26.59 -58.80 -24.23
N GLU A 142 -25.56 -58.85 -23.38
CA GLU A 142 -25.01 -60.12 -22.87
C GLU A 142 -26.02 -60.81 -21.96
N ASP A 143 -26.63 -60.06 -21.03
CA ASP A 143 -27.66 -60.59 -20.12
C ASP A 143 -28.89 -61.09 -20.89
N ASP A 144 -29.38 -60.31 -21.87
CA ASP A 144 -30.49 -60.72 -22.74
C ASP A 144 -30.17 -62.01 -23.50
N GLN A 145 -28.95 -62.16 -24.02
CA GLN A 145 -28.54 -63.40 -24.72
C GLN A 145 -28.58 -64.61 -23.79
N ILE A 146 -28.07 -64.47 -22.56
CA ILE A 146 -28.09 -65.53 -21.56
C ILE A 146 -29.52 -65.88 -21.18
N TYR A 147 -30.36 -64.86 -20.97
CA TYR A 147 -31.78 -65.03 -20.65
C TYR A 147 -32.51 -65.83 -21.75
N PHE A 148 -32.38 -65.44 -23.02
CA PHE A 148 -33.00 -66.15 -24.13
C PHE A 148 -32.46 -67.58 -24.29
N ALA A 149 -31.15 -67.80 -24.11
CA ALA A 149 -30.58 -69.13 -24.15
C ALA A 149 -31.18 -70.03 -23.04
N SER A 150 -31.34 -69.50 -21.83
CA SER A 150 -31.95 -70.23 -20.72
C SER A 150 -33.42 -70.58 -20.97
N GLN A 151 -34.20 -69.66 -21.56
CA GLN A 151 -35.60 -69.93 -21.92
C GLN A 151 -35.70 -71.00 -23.01
N LEU A 152 -34.89 -70.90 -24.06
CA LEU A 152 -34.89 -71.89 -25.13
C LEU A 152 -34.51 -73.28 -24.61
N GLN A 153 -33.56 -73.36 -23.68
CA GLN A 153 -33.23 -74.62 -23.03
C GLN A 153 -34.41 -75.18 -22.23
N GLN A 154 -35.09 -74.35 -21.42
CA GLN A 154 -36.27 -74.78 -20.66
C GLN A 154 -37.39 -75.28 -21.58
N TYR A 155 -37.69 -74.58 -22.67
CA TYR A 155 -38.70 -75.02 -23.64
C TYR A 155 -38.32 -76.32 -24.34
N ALA A 156 -37.04 -76.51 -24.66
CA ALA A 156 -36.56 -77.75 -25.27
C ALA A 156 -36.69 -78.93 -24.30
N GLU A 157 -36.30 -78.74 -23.03
CA GLU A 157 -36.44 -79.77 -21.98
C GLU A 157 -37.91 -80.13 -21.71
N ASP A 158 -38.80 -79.14 -21.63
CA ASP A 158 -40.25 -79.37 -21.45
C ASP A 158 -40.87 -80.12 -22.64
N TRP A 159 -40.47 -79.75 -23.87
CA TRP A 159 -40.92 -80.45 -25.07
C TRP A 159 -40.46 -81.92 -25.09
N ILE A 160 -39.19 -82.18 -24.74
CA ILE A 160 -38.66 -83.55 -24.64
C ILE A 160 -39.45 -84.36 -23.61
N TYR A 161 -39.69 -83.79 -22.43
CA TYR A 161 -40.46 -84.45 -21.37
C TYR A 161 -41.88 -84.78 -21.82
N HIS A 162 -42.57 -83.84 -22.47
CA HIS A 162 -43.93 -84.07 -22.99
C HIS A 162 -43.98 -85.18 -24.06
N VAL A 163 -43.02 -85.22 -24.98
CA VAL A 163 -42.94 -86.27 -26.02
C VAL A 163 -42.68 -87.65 -25.39
N GLU A 164 -41.81 -87.72 -24.38
CA GLU A 164 -41.52 -88.98 -23.69
C GLU A 164 -42.74 -89.51 -22.92
N LEU A 165 -43.51 -88.62 -22.30
CA LEU A 165 -44.76 -88.97 -21.62
C LEU A 165 -45.84 -89.47 -22.61
N LEU A 166 -45.96 -88.84 -23.78
CA LEU A 166 -46.87 -89.32 -24.84
C LEU A 166 -46.48 -90.70 -25.36
N ASN A 167 -45.18 -90.97 -25.57
CA ASN A 167 -44.71 -92.28 -26.01
C ASN A 167 -44.94 -93.38 -24.95
N GLN A 168 -44.87 -93.04 -23.65
CA GLN A 168 -45.20 -93.96 -22.57
C GLN A 168 -46.70 -94.29 -22.53
N LEU A 169 -47.57 -93.31 -22.78
CA LEU A 169 -49.03 -93.51 -22.83
C LEU A 169 -49.49 -94.30 -24.07
N GLU A 170 -48.74 -94.31 -25.19
CA GLU A 170 -49.04 -95.16 -26.35
C GLU A 170 -48.61 -96.63 -26.17
N GLN A 171 -47.76 -96.93 -25.17
CA GLN A 171 -47.26 -98.29 -24.91
C GLN A 171 -48.08 -99.06 -23.86
N GLU A 172 -49.03 -98.41 -23.17
CA GLU A 172 -50.03 -99.05 -22.30
C GLU A 172 -51.35 -99.31 -23.04
#